data_AF-A0A971CW16-F1
#
_entry.id   AF-A0A971CW16-F1
#
_cell.length_a   1.000
_cell.length_b   1.000
_cell.length_c   1.000
_cell.angle_alpha   90.00
_cell.angle_beta   90.00
_cell.angle_gamma   90.00
#
_symmetry.space_group_name_H-M   'P 1'
#
loop_
_entity.id
_entity.type
_entity.pdbx_description
1 polymer ?
#
loop_
_entity_poly.entity_id
_entity_poly.type
_entity_poly.pdbx_seq_one_letter_code
_entity_poly.pdbx_strand_id
1 'polypeptide(L)'
;MRIQSTDTDSNAEAAWIALLREATPARRFAQVRSLSEVTLSLSRRAIARRNAHLREAELQALLVHHLYGAELADRFREYLKDRGHEEA
;
A
#
# COMPACT_ATOMS: atom_id res chain seq x y z
N MET A 1 -25.83 4.13 -14.57
CA MET A 1 -24.39 4.15 -14.24
C MET A 1 -23.94 2.71 -14.08
N ARG A 2 -22.77 2.31 -14.60
CA ARG A 2 -22.22 0.98 -14.33
C ARG A 2 -21.57 1.02 -12.96
N ILE A 3 -22.12 0.26 -12.00
CA ILE A 3 -21.55 0.12 -10.65
C ILE A 3 -20.16 -0.53 -10.74
N GLN A 4 -19.21 0.01 -9.97
CA GLN A 4 -17.83 -0.46 -9.89
C GLN A 4 -17.66 -1.54 -8.82
N SER A 5 -18.52 -1.54 -7.80
CA SER A 5 -18.55 -2.52 -6.72
C SER A 5 -19.91 -3.21 -6.65
N THR A 6 -19.92 -4.53 -6.46
CA THR A 6 -21.15 -5.30 -6.22
C THR A 6 -21.62 -5.22 -4.76
N ASP A 7 -20.75 -4.79 -3.85
CA ASP A 7 -20.99 -4.70 -2.40
C ASP A 7 -21.33 -3.26 -1.95
N THR A 8 -21.37 -2.31 -2.89
CA THR A 8 -21.70 -0.91 -2.61
C THR A 8 -23.06 -0.57 -3.18
N ASP A 9 -23.96 -0.01 -2.37
CA ASP A 9 -25.25 0.52 -2.84
C ASP A 9 -25.04 1.54 -3.97
N SER A 10 -25.88 1.48 -5.01
CA SER A 10 -25.68 2.31 -6.20
C SER A 10 -25.83 3.81 -5.94
N ASN A 11 -26.65 4.21 -4.96
CA ASN A 11 -26.81 5.62 -4.60
C ASN A 11 -25.60 6.11 -3.80
N ALA A 12 -25.07 5.26 -2.91
CA ALA A 12 -23.84 5.55 -2.18
C ALA A 12 -22.64 5.71 -3.14
N GLU A 13 -22.49 4.81 -4.12
CA GLU A 13 -21.44 4.91 -5.14
C GLU A 13 -21.58 6.21 -5.96
N ALA A 14 -22.81 6.54 -6.39
CA ALA A 14 -23.06 7.76 -7.17
C ALA A 14 -22.73 9.03 -6.37
N ALA A 15 -23.14 9.10 -5.09
CA ALA A 15 -22.81 10.21 -4.20
C ALA A 15 -21.29 10.33 -4.01
N TRP A 16 -20.60 9.21 -3.82
CA TRP A 16 -19.15 9.20 -3.61
C TRP A 16 -18.38 9.68 -4.84
N ILE A 17 -18.80 9.26 -6.04
CA ILE A 17 -18.24 9.73 -7.31
C ILE A 17 -18.46 11.23 -7.49
N ALA A 18 -19.66 11.75 -7.15
CA ALA A 18 -19.94 13.18 -7.21
C ALA A 18 -19.00 13.98 -6.30
N LEU A 19 -18.85 13.56 -5.04
CA LEU A 19 -17.93 14.19 -4.08
C LEU A 19 -16.47 14.18 -4.56
N LEU A 20 -16.02 13.07 -5.17
CA LEU A 20 -14.68 13.01 -5.76
C LEU A 20 -14.51 13.98 -6.92
N ARG A 21 -15.52 14.12 -7.78
CA ARG A 21 -15.50 15.04 -8.93
C ARG A 21 -15.43 16.50 -8.48
N GLU A 22 -16.11 16.84 -7.41
CA GLU A 22 -16.11 18.19 -6.82
C GLU A 22 -14.83 18.49 -6.03
N ALA A 23 -14.13 17.47 -5.53
CA ALA A 23 -12.90 17.66 -4.76
C ALA A 23 -11.78 18.31 -5.59
N THR A 24 -11.10 19.29 -4.99
CA THR A 24 -9.90 19.91 -5.57
C THR A 24 -8.76 18.90 -5.70
N PRO A 25 -7.77 19.13 -6.60
CA PRO A 25 -6.61 18.25 -6.72
C PRO A 25 -5.89 18.02 -5.37
N ALA A 26 -5.74 19.07 -4.55
CA ALA A 26 -5.14 18.97 -3.22
C ALA A 26 -5.95 18.05 -2.28
N ARG A 27 -7.28 18.16 -2.30
CA ARG A 27 -8.15 17.31 -1.48
C ARG A 27 -8.09 15.84 -1.91
N ARG A 28 -8.10 15.58 -3.22
CA ARG A 28 -7.94 14.22 -3.77
C ARG A 28 -6.59 13.62 -3.36
N PHE A 29 -5.51 14.37 -3.49
CA PHE A 29 -4.18 13.93 -3.08
C PHE A 29 -4.12 13.61 -1.58
N ALA A 30 -4.70 14.48 -0.73
CA ALA A 30 -4.74 14.25 0.71
C ALA A 30 -5.50 12.96 1.07
N GLN A 31 -6.62 12.68 0.40
CA GLN A 31 -7.39 11.45 0.60
C GLN A 31 -6.59 10.20 0.20
N VAL A 32 -5.99 10.20 -1.01
CA VAL A 32 -5.17 9.08 -1.48
C VAL A 32 -3.97 8.85 -0.58
N ARG A 33 -3.26 9.92 -0.18
CA ARG A 33 -2.15 9.84 0.77
C ARG A 33 -2.58 9.20 2.10
N SER A 34 -3.69 9.67 2.66
CA SER A 34 -4.21 9.15 3.93
C SER A 34 -4.54 7.66 3.82
N LEU A 35 -5.16 7.22 2.72
CA LEU A 35 -5.47 5.82 2.48
C LEU A 35 -4.21 4.97 2.33
N SER A 36 -3.21 5.47 1.60
CA SER A 36 -1.92 4.80 1.44
C SER A 36 -1.21 4.62 2.77
N GLU A 37 -1.20 5.66 3.62
CA GLU A 37 -0.57 5.61 4.95
C GLU A 37 -1.22 4.56 5.85
N VAL A 38 -2.56 4.53 5.90
CA VAL A 38 -3.32 3.52 6.66
C VAL A 38 -3.04 2.12 6.14
N THR A 39 -3.12 1.91 4.82
CA THR A 39 -2.88 0.61 4.19
C THR A 39 -1.48 0.10 4.48
N LEU A 40 -0.45 0.94 4.32
CA LEU A 40 0.94 0.58 4.59
C LEU A 40 1.17 0.24 6.07
N SER A 41 0.61 1.04 6.98
CA SER A 41 0.72 0.81 8.43
C SER A 41 0.10 -0.53 8.84
N LEU A 42 -1.12 -0.80 8.38
CA LEU A 42 -1.81 -2.06 8.67
C LEU A 42 -1.08 -3.27 8.06
N SER A 43 -0.59 -3.14 6.83
CA SER A 43 0.16 -4.19 6.13
C SER A 43 1.44 -4.55 6.88
N ARG A 44 2.25 -3.55 7.28
CA ARG A 44 3.46 -3.75 8.08
C ARG A 44 3.16 -4.48 9.39
N ARG A 45 2.13 -4.03 10.12
CA ARG A 45 1.71 -4.65 11.38
C ARG A 45 1.23 -6.09 11.20
N ALA A 46 0.52 -6.39 10.11
CA ALA A 46 0.05 -7.74 9.83
C ALA A 46 1.22 -8.69 9.51
N ILE A 47 2.13 -8.25 8.64
CA ILE A 47 3.31 -9.02 8.23
C ILE A 47 4.22 -9.27 9.43
N ALA A 48 4.52 -8.25 10.24
CA ALA A 48 5.36 -8.40 11.43
C ALA A 48 4.76 -9.39 12.45
N ARG A 49 3.45 -9.29 12.73
CA ARG A 49 2.76 -10.20 13.66
C ARG A 49 2.84 -11.66 13.23
N ARG A 50 2.72 -11.95 11.92
CA ARG A 50 2.77 -13.32 11.39
C ARG A 50 4.18 -13.86 11.26
N ASN A 51 5.19 -12.99 11.21
CA ASN A 51 6.58 -13.35 10.93
C ASN A 51 7.55 -12.81 11.99
N ALA A 52 7.21 -12.98 13.27
CA ALA A 52 7.98 -12.43 14.40
C ALA A 52 9.44 -12.94 14.50
N HIS A 53 9.79 -14.00 13.78
CA HIS A 53 11.14 -14.56 13.71
C HIS A 53 12.02 -13.93 12.62
N LEU A 54 11.46 -13.11 11.74
CA LEU A 54 12.18 -12.47 10.65
C LEU A 54 12.79 -11.13 11.09
N ARG A 55 13.90 -10.78 10.47
CA ARG A 55 14.55 -9.48 10.64
C ARG A 55 13.82 -8.41 9.84
N GLU A 56 14.03 -7.14 10.18
CA GLU A 56 13.36 -6.01 9.54
C GLU A 56 13.53 -5.99 8.01
N ALA A 57 14.73 -6.28 7.49
CA ALA A 57 14.98 -6.34 6.04
C ALA A 57 14.11 -7.40 5.32
N GLU A 58 13.90 -8.55 5.97
CA GLU A 58 13.07 -9.65 5.45
C GLU A 58 11.58 -9.27 5.50
N LEU A 59 11.15 -8.60 6.58
CA LEU A 59 9.79 -8.05 6.69
C LEU A 59 9.51 -7.00 5.61
N GLN A 60 10.47 -6.12 5.31
CA GLN A 60 10.35 -5.13 4.25
C GLN A 60 10.27 -5.77 2.87
N ALA A 61 11.09 -6.80 2.59
CA ALA A 61 11.00 -7.53 1.33
C ALA A 61 9.65 -8.25 1.16
N LEU A 62 9.09 -8.81 2.24
CA LEU A 62 7.74 -9.39 2.23
C LEU A 62 6.66 -8.34 1.97
N LEU A 63 6.79 -7.15 2.56
CA LEU A 63 5.87 -6.05 2.28
C LEU A 63 5.89 -5.68 0.80
N VAL A 64 7.08 -5.55 0.20
CA VAL A 64 7.23 -5.24 -1.22
C VAL A 64 6.62 -6.35 -2.08
N HIS A 65 6.87 -7.61 -1.73
CA HIS A 65 6.31 -8.76 -2.44
C HIS A 65 4.79 -8.74 -2.46
N HIS A 66 4.15 -8.49 -1.31
CA HIS A 66 2.69 -8.49 -1.21
C HIS A 66 2.03 -7.30 -1.90
N LEU A 67 2.65 -6.11 -1.87
CA LEU A 67 2.04 -4.89 -2.41
C LEU A 67 2.37 -4.63 -3.88
N TYR A 68 3.53 -5.06 -4.34
CA TYR A 68 4.08 -4.70 -5.65
C TYR A 68 4.55 -5.89 -6.49
N GLY A 69 4.53 -7.10 -5.92
CA GLY A 69 4.84 -8.33 -6.63
C GLY A 69 6.28 -8.83 -6.42
N ALA A 70 6.50 -10.06 -6.89
CA ALA A 70 7.76 -10.79 -6.67
C ALA A 70 8.96 -10.12 -7.34
N GLU A 71 8.81 -9.68 -8.58
CA GLU A 71 9.90 -9.06 -9.34
C GLU A 71 10.50 -7.84 -8.61
N LEU A 72 9.64 -6.94 -8.10
CA LEU A 72 10.12 -5.77 -7.37
C LEU A 72 10.73 -6.16 -6.03
N ALA A 73 10.21 -7.20 -5.36
CA ALA A 73 10.75 -7.68 -4.11
C ALA A 73 12.15 -8.26 -4.28
N ASP A 74 12.42 -8.96 -5.38
CA ASP A 74 13.73 -9.53 -5.67
C ASP A 74 14.76 -8.42 -5.90
N ARG A 75 14.42 -7.43 -6.74
CA ARG A 75 15.25 -6.22 -6.94
C ARG A 75 15.47 -5.43 -5.65
N PHE A 76 14.46 -5.36 -4.78
CA PHE A 76 14.57 -4.70 -3.49
C PHE A 76 15.52 -5.43 -2.55
N ARG A 77 15.54 -6.76 -2.55
CA ARG A 77 16.52 -7.55 -1.77
C ARG A 77 17.94 -7.34 -2.27
N GLU A 78 18.15 -7.27 -3.59
CA GLU A 78 19.45 -6.95 -4.18
C GLU A 78 19.93 -5.56 -3.74
N TYR A 79 19.08 -4.54 -3.87
CA TYR A 79 19.37 -3.19 -3.40
C TYR A 79 19.77 -3.13 -1.92
N LEU A 80 19.09 -3.88 -1.05
CA LEU A 80 19.43 -3.92 0.39
C LEU A 80 20.77 -4.62 0.67
N LYS A 81 21.17 -5.62 -0.12
CA LYS A 81 22.49 -6.25 0.00
C LYS A 81 23.59 -5.24 -0.33
N ASP A 82 23.44 -4.54 -1.45
CA ASP A 82 24.43 -3.57 -1.93
C ASP A 82 24.59 -2.40 -0.95
N ARG A 83 23.48 -1.88 -0.41
CA ARG A 83 23.51 -0.82 0.61
C ARG A 83 24.13 -1.28 1.94
N GLY A 84 23.91 -2.54 2.33
CA GLY A 84 24.53 -3.11 3.53
C GLY A 84 26.06 -3.25 3.44
N HIS A 85 26.64 -3.18 2.24
CA HIS A 85 28.09 -3.14 2.02
C HIS A 85 28.70 -1.74 2.11
N GLU A 86 27.89 -0.66 2.09
CA GLU A 86 28.37 0.72 2.23
C GLU A 86 28.40 1.21 3.69
N GLU A 87 27.70 0.53 4.59
CA GLU A 87 27.61 0.87 6.03
C GLU A 87 28.49 -0.01 6.94
N ALA A 88 29.39 -0.84 6.38
CA ALA A 88 30.33 -1.72 7.09
C ALA A 88 31.78 -1.35 6.82
#